data_AF-A0A7Y5FV90-F1
#
_entry.id   AF-A0A7Y5FV90-F1
#
_cell.length_a   1.000
_cell.length_b   1.000
_cell.length_c   1.000
_cell.angle_alpha   90.00
_cell.angle_beta   90.00
_cell.angle_gamma   90.00
#
_symmetry.space_group_name_H-M   'P 1'
#
loop_
_entity.id
_entity.type
_entity.pdbx_description
1 polymer ?
#
loop_
_entity_poly.entity_id
_entity_poly.type
_entity_poly.pdbx_seq_one_letter_code
_entity_poly.pdbx_strand_id
1 'polypeptide(L)' 'MTSGTTDVNFNRNGLHIQVKNVPASLCPNCDNKTLKGKVALYIDRIVQTIIATEQPIRMRELVLEAA' A
#
# COMPACT_ATOMS: atom_id res chain seq x y z
N MET A 1 -4.24 -13.30 -20.53
CA MET A 1 -3.86 -13.08 -19.12
C MET A 1 -3.76 -14.42 -18.44
N THR A 2 -2.74 -14.64 -17.62
CA THR A 2 -2.51 -15.85 -16.81
C THR A 2 -2.71 -15.54 -15.34
N SER A 3 -3.20 -16.51 -14.56
CA SER A 3 -3.28 -16.34 -13.10
C SER A 3 -1.90 -16.50 -12.49
N GLY A 4 -1.56 -15.62 -11.56
CA GLY A 4 -0.31 -15.67 -10.82
C GLY A 4 -0.35 -14.76 -9.59
N THR A 5 0.81 -14.50 -9.03
CA THR A 5 1.00 -13.56 -7.92
C THR A 5 1.96 -12.45 -8.32
N THR A 6 1.81 -11.29 -7.70
CA THR A 6 2.69 -10.14 -7.91
C THR A 6 2.90 -9.40 -6.60
N ASP A 7 3.96 -8.61 -6.53
CA ASP A 7 4.18 -7.70 -5.43
C ASP A 7 3.64 -6.30 -5.79
N VAL A 8 3.06 -5.63 -4.80
CA VAL A 8 2.51 -4.28 -4.92
C VAL A 8 3.23 -3.39 -3.92
N ASN A 9 3.89 -2.35 -4.43
CA ASN A 9 4.64 -1.40 -3.62
C ASN A 9 3.88 -0.09 -3.52
N PHE A 10 3.77 0.44 -2.31
CA PHE A 10 3.21 1.74 -2.00
C PHE A 10 4.28 2.59 -1.33
N ASN A 11 4.45 3.83 -1.81
CA ASN A 11 5.36 4.79 -1.22
C ASN A 11 4.61 6.10 -0.96
N ARG A 12 4.54 6.53 0.30
CA ARG A 12 3.92 7.79 0.70
C ARG A 12 4.66 8.43 1.86
N ASN A 13 5.16 9.65 1.68
CA ASN A 13 5.83 10.46 2.72
C ASN A 13 6.97 9.70 3.45
N GLY A 14 7.75 8.91 2.72
CA GLY A 14 8.86 8.12 3.30
C GLY A 14 8.44 6.77 3.91
N LEU A 15 7.15 6.47 3.97
CA LEU A 15 6.64 5.15 4.34
C LEU A 15 6.60 4.26 3.09
N HIS A 16 7.35 3.16 3.12
CA HIS A 16 7.38 2.14 2.07
C HIS A 16 6.64 0.89 2.54
N ILE A 17 5.56 0.54 1.87
CA ILE A 17 4.77 -0.66 2.16
C ILE A 17 4.83 -1.57 0.94
N GLN A 18 5.35 -2.78 1.12
CA GLN A 18 5.36 -3.82 0.10
C GLN A 18 4.38 -4.93 0.50
N VAL A 19 3.35 -5.13 -0.32
CA VAL A 19 2.40 -6.24 -0.19
C VAL A 19 2.85 -7.36 -1.13
N LYS A 20 3.29 -8.47 -0.55
CA LYS A 20 3.83 -9.62 -1.28
C LYS A 20 2.75 -10.61 -1.68
N ASN A 21 3.01 -11.38 -2.74
CA ASN A 21 2.19 -12.53 -3.16
C ASN A 21 0.71 -12.19 -3.43
N VAL A 22 0.43 -11.02 -4.00
CA VAL A 22 -0.92 -10.58 -4.30
C VAL A 22 -1.47 -11.34 -5.50
N PRO A 23 -2.63 -12.03 -5.38
CA PRO A 23 -3.27 -12.69 -6.52
C PRO A 23 -3.62 -11.69 -7.63
N ALA A 24 -3.10 -11.95 -8.83
CA ALA A 24 -3.25 -11.07 -9.98
C ALA A 24 -3.47 -11.86 -11.27
N SER A 25 -4.06 -11.19 -12.25
CA SER A 25 -3.99 -11.60 -13.64
C SER A 25 -2.78 -10.92 -14.27
N LEU A 26 -1.80 -11.72 -14.71
CA LEU A 26 -0.56 -11.28 -15.30
C LEU A 26 -0.65 -11.36 -16.82
N CYS A 27 -0.07 -10.38 -17.50
CA CYS A 27 0.15 -10.47 -18.92
C CYS A 27 1.52 -11.14 -19.15
N PRO A 28 1.61 -12.33 -19.77
CA PRO A 28 2.89 -13.00 -19.94
C PRO A 28 3.85 -12.27 -20.90
N ASN A 29 3.30 -11.48 -21.83
CA ASN A 29 4.06 -10.80 -22.89
C ASN A 29 4.03 -9.26 -22.75
N CYS A 30 3.56 -8.75 -21.62
CA CYS A 30 3.55 -7.32 -21.34
C CYS A 30 3.66 -7.08 -19.85
N ASP A 31 4.27 -5.97 -19.41
CA ASP A 31 4.46 -5.67 -17.98
C ASP A 31 3.16 -5.26 -17.26
N ASN A 32 2.00 -5.56 -17.85
CA ASN A 32 0.71 -5.23 -17.30
C ASN A 32 0.23 -6.29 -16.31
N LYS A 33 -0.32 -5.82 -15.19
CA LYS A 33 -0.89 -6.65 -14.13
C LYS A 33 -2.24 -6.10 -13.69
N THR A 34 -3.21 -6.97 -13.55
CA THR A 34 -4.57 -6.61 -13.13
C THR A 34 -4.91 -7.29 -11.82
N LEU A 35 -5.26 -6.50 -10.81
CA LEU A 35 -5.76 -6.98 -9.53
C LEU A 35 -7.28 -7.15 -9.61
N LYS A 36 -7.83 -8.21 -9.02
CA LYS A 36 -9.28 -8.34 -8.86
C LYS A 36 -9.77 -7.26 -7.90
N GLY A 37 -10.94 -6.65 -8.18
CA GLY A 37 -11.46 -5.53 -7.40
C GLY A 37 -11.51 -5.78 -5.88
N LYS A 38 -11.92 -6.98 -5.44
CA LYS A 38 -11.93 -7.35 -4.01
C LYS A 38 -10.53 -7.35 -3.37
N VAL A 39 -9.52 -7.80 -4.11
CA VAL A 39 -8.12 -7.84 -3.66
C VAL A 39 -7.56 -6.42 -3.56
N ALA A 40 -7.83 -5.59 -4.56
CA ALA A 40 -7.40 -4.19 -4.56
C ALA A 40 -8.01 -3.41 -3.38
N LEU A 41 -9.30 -3.56 -3.12
CA LEU A 41 -9.99 -2.91 -1.98
C LEU A 41 -9.45 -3.38 -0.62
N TYR A 42 -9.10 -4.65 -0.49
CA TYR A 42 -8.51 -5.18 0.74
C TYR A 42 -7.13 -4.58 1.01
N ILE A 43 -6.29 -4.52 -0.03
CA ILE A 43 -4.96 -3.93 0.06
C ILE A 43 -5.05 -2.43 0.39
N ASP A 44 -5.93 -1.70 -0.28
CA ASP A 44 -6.16 -0.27 -0.03
C ASP A 44 -6.50 0.00 1.44
N ARG A 45 -7.44 -0.77 2.03
CA ARG A 45 -7.78 -0.65 3.45
C ARG A 45 -6.60 -0.89 4.38
N ILE A 46 -5.79 -1.92 4.12
CA ILE A 46 -4.60 -2.21 4.93
C ILE A 46 -3.60 -1.05 4.84
N VAL A 47 -3.30 -0.60 3.62
CA VAL A 47 -2.34 0.47 3.38
C VAL A 47 -2.80 1.78 4.04
N GLN A 48 -4.08 2.14 3.90
CA GLN A 48 -4.64 3.31 4.57
C GLN A 48 -4.58 3.20 6.10
N THR A 49 -4.82 2.01 6.66
CA THR A 49 -4.71 1.78 8.10
C THR A 49 -3.28 1.99 8.57
N ILE A 50 -2.28 1.40 7.88
CA ILE A 50 -0.86 1.56 8.21
C ILE A 50 -0.46 3.04 8.10
N ILE A 51 -0.87 3.73 7.04
CA ILE A 51 -0.62 5.17 6.88
C ILE A 51 -1.21 5.94 8.06
N ALA A 52 -2.45 5.66 8.45
CA ALA A 52 -3.12 6.34 9.55
C ALA A 52 -2.51 6.04 10.92
N THR A 53 -1.90 4.87 11.12
CA THR A 53 -1.23 4.50 12.39
C THR A 53 0.23 4.96 12.48
N GLU A 54 0.94 5.03 11.35
CA GLU A 54 2.37 5.40 11.29
C GLU A 54 2.59 6.92 11.07
N GLN A 55 1.67 7.61 10.40
CA GLN A 55 1.76 9.07 10.18
C GLN A 55 1.40 9.99 11.38
N PRO A 56 0.73 9.59 12.48
CA PRO A 56 0.39 10.51 13.56
C PRO A 56 1.58 10.80 14.49
N ILE A 57 2.71 10.10 14.38
CA ILE A 57 3.89 10.34 15.24
C ILE A 57 4.68 11.58 14.77
N ARG A 58 4.76 11.86 13.45
CA ARG A 58 5.51 13.03 12.93
C ARG A 58 4.74 14.35 12.99
N MET A 59 3.41 14.34 13.12
CA MET A 59 2.63 15.58 13.34
C MET A 59 2.45 15.93 14.81
N ARG A 60 2.91 15.07 15.74
CA ARG A 60 3.17 15.46 17.13
C ARG A 60 4.61 15.93 17.26
N GLU A 61 5.02 16.91 16.47
CA GLU A 61 5.88 17.92 17.09
C GLU A 61 5.04 18.48 18.24
N LEU A 62 5.39 18.05 19.45
CA LEU A 62 4.96 18.69 20.68
C LEU A 62 5.40 20.15 20.57
N VAL A 63 4.53 20.97 20.00
CA VAL A 63 4.49 22.39 20.30
C VAL A 63 4.05 22.47 21.76
N LEU A 64 5.02 22.33 22.67
CA LEU A 64 4.93 23.00 23.96
C LEU A 64 5.14 24.49 23.68
N GLU A 65 4.10 25.16 23.17
CA GLU A 65 3.99 26.60 23.33
C GLU A 65 3.20 26.90 24.60
N ALA A 66 3.92 27.58 25.50
CA ALA A 66 3.49 28.58 26.47
C ALA A 66 2.56 28.18 27.62
N ALA A 67 3.11 28.24 28.84
CA ALA A 67 2.87 29.35 29.76
C ALA A 67 4.03 29.48 30.77
#